data_AF-K6ZHH1-F1
#
_entry.id   AF-K6ZHH1-F1
#
_cell.length_a   1.000
_cell.length_b   1.000
_cell.length_c   1.000
_cell.angle_alpha   90.00
_cell.angle_beta   90.00
_cell.angle_gamma   90.00
#
_symmetry.space_group_name_H-M   'P 1'
#
loop_
_entity.id
_entity.type
_entity.pdbx_description
1 polymer ?
#
loop_
_entity_poly.entity_id
_entity_poly.type
_entity_poly.pdbx_seq_one_letter_code
_entity_poly.pdbx_strand_id
1 'polypeptide(L)'
;MKTGYLKNHIDKNGVVPQKERGAVVFEVENQQTYTYRELRPSLAFMMADEAQGFAIHIDNMWQKFPLEVTAMSGEMDINFCETNIGGAIELQPGEIKFHSLNIALSHTPALTNAHSQPPILKLNPDIFCSANTIPWLTRSITHSPLTNIVNLGLTGERNFFAKREAVDEFGWRNFGDIYADHEAVGYKGDDIFVSHYNNQYDPLQGFLKQWVITGDAKWKQLADDLFEHIVNIDIYHTKLDKQEYNGGFFWHTDHYVEAETATHRTYSKRQQKGVYEDHAGGGGPGSHHCYTSGLALYYQLTGNESAKNAVIKLGNWITYFFEGDGTLLGSLLQYRNRAIVRNPLTGRYPLDRGVANYVNVLLDSYELTANRQYVKRASSIITQTFHATDIIAERNFEDIENTWYYIVFMQSVAKYLWMCETVYGIDHDYASIKQSFLHYVEWIATQEQPYLVNHQKLEYPNDTWTAQDLRKIMVLNVALNYADTQQLKDSIGLKIDSLTQYVEDKLCNSDEKDSTRVLALIMQNNIGDISQIGITNNAMLEVSIEHSTTPFSFARFAWGFIKNYSLTKELRHLLIRFPQLRLK
;
A
#
# COMPACT_ATOMS: atom_id res chain seq x y z
N MET A 1 -31.77 5.05 -15.62
CA MET A 1 -30.29 5.11 -15.57
C MET A 1 -29.77 4.01 -16.47
N LYS A 2 -28.80 4.33 -17.34
CA LYS A 2 -28.33 3.47 -18.45
C LYS A 2 -27.91 2.07 -17.96
N THR A 3 -28.27 1.07 -18.74
CA THR A 3 -28.03 -0.37 -18.61
C THR A 3 -26.56 -0.75 -18.81
N GLY A 4 -25.67 -0.28 -17.94
CA GLY A 4 -24.30 -0.79 -17.85
C GLY A 4 -24.23 -1.93 -16.85
N TYR A 5 -24.29 -3.17 -17.31
CA TYR A 5 -23.83 -4.30 -16.51
C TYR A 5 -22.31 -4.13 -16.36
N LEU A 6 -21.84 -3.94 -15.13
CA LEU A 6 -20.65 -3.14 -14.84
C LEU A 6 -19.38 -3.84 -15.36
N LYS A 7 -18.64 -3.13 -16.22
CA LYS A 7 -17.35 -3.59 -16.79
C LYS A 7 -16.36 -4.06 -15.72
N ASN A 8 -16.53 -3.60 -14.48
CA ASN A 8 -15.73 -3.98 -13.31
C ASN A 8 -15.90 -5.47 -12.89
N HIS A 9 -16.92 -6.16 -13.42
CA HIS A 9 -17.26 -7.53 -13.06
C HIS A 9 -17.11 -8.53 -14.21
N ILE A 10 -16.33 -8.20 -15.24
CA ILE A 10 -16.10 -9.12 -16.35
C ILE A 10 -15.21 -10.30 -15.95
N ASP A 11 -15.52 -11.47 -16.47
CA ASP A 11 -14.71 -12.68 -16.31
C ASP A 11 -13.54 -12.71 -17.33
N LYS A 12 -12.70 -13.74 -17.24
CA LYS A 12 -11.62 -14.03 -18.22
C LYS A 12 -12.07 -14.06 -19.69
N ASN A 13 -13.36 -14.29 -19.96
CA ASN A 13 -13.93 -14.33 -21.31
C ASN A 13 -14.48 -12.96 -21.74
N GLY A 14 -14.45 -11.94 -20.87
CA GLY A 14 -14.99 -10.61 -21.11
C GLY A 14 -16.51 -10.55 -20.96
N VAL A 15 -17.10 -11.45 -20.17
CA VAL A 15 -18.54 -11.53 -19.92
C VAL A 15 -18.83 -11.18 -18.47
N VAL A 16 -19.88 -10.38 -18.22
CA VAL A 16 -20.38 -10.13 -16.86
C VAL A 16 -21.26 -11.31 -16.43
N PRO A 17 -20.86 -12.13 -15.44
CA PRO A 17 -21.61 -13.33 -15.06
C PRO A 17 -22.96 -13.01 -14.40
N GLN A 18 -22.97 -11.98 -13.54
CA GLN A 18 -24.16 -11.57 -12.80
C GLN A 18 -24.93 -10.49 -13.58
N LYS A 19 -26.09 -10.86 -14.10
CA LYS A 19 -26.92 -10.01 -14.98
C LYS A 19 -28.01 -9.26 -14.25
N GLU A 20 -28.03 -9.32 -12.93
CA GLU A 20 -29.09 -8.75 -12.12
C GLU A 20 -28.50 -7.88 -11.01
N ARG A 21 -29.06 -6.68 -10.84
CA ARG A 21 -28.69 -5.76 -9.76
C ARG A 21 -29.62 -5.97 -8.57
N GLY A 22 -29.04 -5.99 -7.37
CA GLY A 22 -29.74 -6.30 -6.14
C GLY A 22 -29.96 -7.80 -5.91
N ALA A 23 -30.64 -8.13 -4.82
CA ALA A 23 -31.11 -9.47 -4.54
C ALA A 23 -32.48 -9.72 -5.15
N VAL A 24 -32.67 -10.95 -5.64
CA VAL A 24 -33.98 -11.51 -5.94
C VAL A 24 -34.43 -12.29 -4.71
N VAL A 25 -35.57 -11.91 -4.15
CA VAL A 25 -36.12 -12.52 -2.94
C VAL A 25 -37.30 -13.40 -3.31
N PHE A 26 -37.27 -14.63 -2.81
CA PHE A 26 -38.38 -15.59 -2.91
C PHE A 26 -38.93 -15.83 -1.50
N GLU A 27 -40.14 -15.38 -1.25
CA GLU A 27 -40.81 -15.54 0.03
C GLU A 27 -42.01 -16.49 -0.13
N VAL A 28 -42.11 -17.49 0.75
CA VAL A 28 -43.21 -18.47 0.72
C VAL A 28 -44.06 -18.28 1.97
N GLU A 29 -45.27 -17.74 1.79
CA GLU A 29 -46.24 -17.55 2.87
C GLU A 29 -47.57 -18.19 2.48
N ASN A 30 -48.17 -19.00 3.35
CA ASN A 30 -49.48 -19.64 3.12
C ASN A 30 -49.59 -20.40 1.78
N GLN A 31 -48.53 -21.11 1.38
CA GLN A 31 -48.42 -21.82 0.09
C GLN A 31 -48.44 -20.92 -1.16
N GLN A 32 -48.25 -19.61 -1.00
CA GLN A 32 -48.04 -18.67 -2.08
C GLN A 32 -46.59 -18.23 -2.12
N THR A 33 -46.03 -18.09 -3.33
CA THR A 33 -44.67 -17.59 -3.53
C THR A 33 -44.73 -16.16 -4.02
N TYR A 34 -44.09 -15.27 -3.27
CA TYR A 34 -43.86 -13.88 -3.66
C TYR A 34 -42.44 -13.75 -4.19
N THR A 35 -42.28 -13.02 -5.29
CA THR A 35 -40.97 -12.73 -5.87
C THR A 35 -40.84 -11.23 -6.05
N TYR A 36 -39.83 -10.64 -5.42
CA TYR A 36 -39.54 -9.22 -5.52
C TYR A 36 -38.03 -8.97 -5.53
N ARG A 37 -37.65 -7.71 -5.77
CA ARG A 37 -36.24 -7.30 -5.85
C ARG A 37 -35.92 -6.28 -4.79
N GLU A 38 -34.74 -6.41 -4.22
CA GLU A 38 -34.19 -5.48 -3.25
C GLU A 38 -32.78 -5.05 -3.68
N LEU A 39 -32.55 -3.75 -3.87
CA LEU A 39 -31.30 -3.28 -4.47
C LEU A 39 -30.08 -3.36 -3.53
N ARG A 40 -30.28 -3.12 -2.23
CA ARG A 40 -29.23 -3.12 -1.21
C ARG A 40 -29.74 -3.82 0.04
N PRO A 41 -29.93 -5.15 -0.02
CA PRO A 41 -30.43 -5.89 1.11
C PRO A 41 -29.46 -5.74 2.28
N SER A 42 -29.99 -5.31 3.41
CA SER A 42 -29.26 -5.27 4.67
C SER A 42 -30.02 -6.15 5.64
N LEU A 43 -29.90 -7.47 5.44
CA LEU A 43 -30.72 -8.42 6.16
C LEU A 43 -30.04 -8.83 7.46
N ALA A 44 -30.72 -8.46 8.54
CA ALA A 44 -30.66 -9.21 9.79
C ALA A 44 -31.66 -10.36 9.66
N PHE A 45 -31.21 -11.59 9.78
CA PHE A 45 -32.08 -12.76 9.75
C PHE A 45 -32.45 -13.14 11.17
N MET A 46 -33.74 -13.41 11.40
CA MET A 46 -34.22 -13.85 12.71
C MET A 46 -34.68 -15.29 12.61
N MET A 47 -34.07 -16.16 13.41
CA MET A 47 -34.54 -17.53 13.62
C MET A 47 -35.04 -17.64 15.05
N ALA A 48 -36.29 -18.01 15.25
CA ALA A 48 -36.83 -18.21 16.60
C ALA A 48 -37.73 -19.43 16.67
N ASP A 49 -37.75 -20.05 17.85
CA ASP A 49 -38.75 -21.00 18.30
C ASP A 49 -39.46 -20.45 19.56
N GLU A 50 -40.30 -21.26 20.21
CA GLU A 50 -41.02 -20.84 21.43
C GLU A 50 -40.09 -20.53 22.63
N ALA A 51 -38.85 -21.01 22.62
CA ALA A 51 -37.91 -20.92 23.74
C ALA A 51 -36.78 -19.89 23.51
N GLN A 52 -36.34 -19.68 22.28
CA GLN A 52 -35.15 -18.89 21.95
C GLN A 52 -35.24 -18.24 20.56
N GLY A 53 -34.54 -17.11 20.40
CA GLY A 53 -34.38 -16.44 19.12
C GLY A 53 -32.91 -16.06 18.87
N PHE A 54 -32.50 -16.10 17.61
CA PHE A 54 -31.18 -15.71 17.12
C PHE A 54 -31.35 -14.63 16.05
N ALA A 55 -30.62 -13.54 16.19
CA ALA A 55 -30.42 -12.55 15.14
C ALA A 55 -29.06 -12.79 14.48
N ILE A 56 -29.06 -12.98 13.16
CA ILE A 56 -27.86 -13.23 12.36
C ILE A 56 -27.66 -12.04 11.44
N HIS A 57 -26.52 -11.37 11.59
CA HIS A 57 -26.13 -10.22 10.77
C HIS A 57 -24.91 -10.58 9.94
N ILE A 58 -24.99 -10.38 8.62
CA ILE A 58 -23.88 -10.61 7.72
C ILE A 58 -23.24 -9.26 7.39
N ASP A 59 -21.95 -9.11 7.71
CA ASP A 59 -21.25 -7.85 7.52
C ASP A 59 -21.00 -7.60 6.03
N ASN A 60 -21.31 -6.39 5.56
CA ASN A 60 -21.13 -5.97 4.17
C ASN A 60 -21.79 -6.92 3.14
N MET A 61 -22.94 -7.51 3.49
CA MET A 61 -23.65 -8.55 2.73
C MET A 61 -23.78 -8.22 1.24
N TRP A 62 -24.51 -7.15 0.90
CA TRP A 62 -24.72 -6.77 -0.50
C TRP A 62 -23.44 -6.22 -1.15
N GLN A 63 -22.54 -5.61 -0.38
CA GLN A 63 -21.29 -5.06 -0.88
C GLN A 63 -20.31 -6.14 -1.31
N LYS A 64 -20.36 -7.35 -0.73
CA LYS A 64 -19.45 -8.46 -1.01
C LYS A 64 -20.07 -9.57 -1.88
N PHE A 65 -21.09 -9.23 -2.68
CA PHE A 65 -21.77 -10.19 -3.58
C PHE A 65 -20.78 -10.98 -4.47
N PRO A 66 -21.09 -12.19 -4.94
CA PRO A 66 -22.36 -12.89 -4.81
C PRO A 66 -22.56 -13.49 -3.41
N LEU A 67 -23.82 -13.57 -2.98
CA LEU A 67 -24.21 -14.17 -1.71
C LEU A 67 -25.65 -14.67 -1.81
N GLU A 68 -25.90 -15.87 -1.30
CA GLU A 68 -27.20 -16.51 -1.28
C GLU A 68 -27.57 -16.88 0.16
N VAL A 69 -28.80 -16.61 0.57
CA VAL A 69 -29.32 -16.99 1.87
C VAL A 69 -30.65 -17.70 1.70
N THR A 70 -30.76 -18.89 2.27
CA THR A 70 -32.00 -19.67 2.29
C THR A 70 -32.39 -19.92 3.74
N ALA A 71 -33.64 -19.63 4.09
CA ALA A 71 -34.21 -19.96 5.40
C ALA A 71 -35.42 -20.88 5.21
N MET A 72 -35.38 -22.06 5.83
CA MET A 72 -36.47 -23.03 5.89
C MET A 72 -36.77 -23.35 7.35
N SER A 73 -37.89 -24.04 7.62
CA SER A 73 -38.35 -24.32 8.99
C SER A 73 -37.26 -24.93 9.89
N GLY A 74 -36.62 -24.10 10.72
CA GLY A 74 -35.58 -24.49 11.68
C GLY A 74 -34.15 -24.56 11.11
N GLU A 75 -33.92 -24.18 9.85
CA GLU A 75 -32.61 -24.22 9.20
C GLU A 75 -32.37 -22.96 8.37
N MET A 76 -31.14 -22.44 8.42
CA MET A 76 -30.70 -21.34 7.59
C MET A 76 -29.36 -21.68 6.95
N ASP A 77 -29.32 -21.61 5.63
CA ASP A 77 -28.10 -21.77 4.82
C ASP A 77 -27.63 -20.41 4.34
N ILE A 78 -26.36 -20.10 4.57
CA ILE A 78 -25.68 -18.89 4.11
C ILE A 78 -24.54 -19.32 3.21
N ASN A 79 -24.70 -19.05 1.93
CA ASN A 79 -23.70 -19.35 0.92
C ASN A 79 -23.01 -18.07 0.46
N PHE A 80 -21.73 -17.93 0.81
CA PHE A 80 -20.86 -16.83 0.37
C PHE A 80 -20.37 -17.00 -1.09
N CYS A 81 -20.89 -18.00 -1.78
CA CYS A 81 -20.82 -18.18 -3.22
C CYS A 81 -22.27 -18.26 -3.73
N GLU A 82 -22.56 -17.84 -4.95
CA GLU A 82 -23.90 -18.08 -5.53
C GLU A 82 -23.88 -19.36 -6.36
N THR A 83 -24.85 -20.25 -6.12
CA THR A 83 -24.99 -21.51 -6.86
C THR A 83 -25.71 -21.35 -8.20
N ASN A 84 -26.45 -20.25 -8.36
CA ASN A 84 -27.29 -19.96 -9.52
C ASN A 84 -26.63 -19.04 -10.58
N ILE A 85 -25.36 -18.70 -10.43
CA ILE A 85 -24.60 -18.06 -11.51
C ILE A 85 -24.48 -19.09 -12.63
N GLY A 86 -24.78 -18.71 -13.87
CA GLY A 86 -24.67 -19.59 -15.05
C GLY A 86 -23.24 -20.09 -15.37
N GLY A 87 -22.27 -19.94 -14.45
CA GLY A 87 -20.88 -20.38 -14.52
C GLY A 87 -20.21 -20.41 -13.14
N ALA A 88 -19.04 -21.04 -13.04
CA ALA A 88 -18.25 -21.08 -11.81
C ALA A 88 -17.65 -19.70 -11.46
N ILE A 89 -17.48 -19.40 -10.17
CA ILE A 89 -16.71 -18.23 -9.72
C ILE A 89 -15.26 -18.38 -10.18
N GLU A 90 -14.78 -17.41 -10.96
CA GLU A 90 -13.39 -17.36 -11.38
C GLU A 90 -12.48 -17.02 -10.20
N LEU A 91 -11.56 -17.92 -9.86
CA LEU A 91 -10.50 -17.66 -8.89
C LEU A 91 -9.15 -17.61 -9.59
N GLN A 92 -8.41 -16.53 -9.36
CA GLN A 92 -7.00 -16.50 -9.68
C GLN A 92 -6.19 -17.17 -8.57
N PRO A 93 -5.04 -17.80 -8.87
CA PRO A 93 -4.26 -18.52 -7.86
C PRO A 93 -3.98 -17.66 -6.64
N GLY A 94 -4.21 -18.17 -5.42
CA GLY A 94 -3.90 -17.46 -4.18
C GLY A 94 -4.78 -16.25 -3.86
N GLU A 95 -5.89 -16.01 -4.59
CA GLU A 95 -6.97 -15.14 -4.09
C GLU A 95 -7.64 -15.83 -2.90
N ILE A 96 -7.94 -15.04 -1.86
CA ILE A 96 -8.78 -15.46 -0.73
C ILE A 96 -9.79 -14.34 -0.48
N LYS A 97 -10.86 -14.63 0.27
CA LYS A 97 -11.78 -13.59 0.76
C LYS A 97 -12.22 -13.91 2.17
N PHE A 98 -12.39 -12.85 2.96
CA PHE A 98 -12.91 -12.92 4.32
C PHE A 98 -14.37 -12.44 4.36
N HIS A 99 -15.21 -13.25 4.99
CA HIS A 99 -16.60 -12.93 5.32
C HIS A 99 -16.76 -13.00 6.84
N SER A 100 -17.55 -12.07 7.38
CA SER A 100 -17.87 -11.99 8.80
C SER A 100 -19.38 -12.05 8.99
N LEU A 101 -19.81 -12.77 10.01
CA LEU A 101 -21.19 -12.82 10.45
C LEU A 101 -21.23 -12.76 11.97
N ASN A 102 -22.26 -12.08 12.49
CA ASN A 102 -22.51 -11.91 13.91
C ASN A 102 -23.81 -12.63 14.27
N ILE A 103 -23.78 -13.45 15.33
CA ILE A 103 -24.96 -14.15 15.85
C ILE A 103 -25.23 -13.63 17.27
N ALA A 104 -26.40 -13.05 17.47
CA ALA A 104 -26.85 -12.53 18.76
C ALA A 104 -28.06 -13.34 19.25
N LEU A 105 -28.04 -13.75 20.52
CA LEU A 105 -29.22 -14.33 21.17
C LEU A 105 -30.21 -13.19 21.48
N SER A 106 -31.43 -13.29 20.97
CA SER A 106 -32.51 -12.33 21.19
C SER A 106 -33.77 -13.02 21.71
N HIS A 107 -34.34 -12.50 22.80
CA HIS A 107 -35.63 -12.94 23.32
C HIS A 107 -36.81 -12.12 22.79
N THR A 108 -36.56 -11.14 21.91
CA THR A 108 -37.59 -10.24 21.37
C THR A 108 -37.58 -10.27 19.84
N PRO A 109 -38.75 -10.29 19.16
CA PRO A 109 -38.83 -10.34 17.69
C PRO A 109 -38.40 -9.04 16.98
N ALA A 110 -37.94 -8.03 17.70
CA ALA A 110 -37.44 -6.82 17.09
C ALA A 110 -35.93 -6.94 16.93
N LEU A 111 -35.40 -6.59 15.76
CA LEU A 111 -34.42 -5.50 15.65
C LEU A 111 -34.11 -5.18 14.17
N THR A 112 -34.51 -3.98 13.74
CA THR A 112 -33.91 -3.28 12.60
C THR A 112 -32.41 -3.04 12.88
N ASN A 113 -31.57 -3.00 11.84
CA ASN A 113 -30.11 -2.74 11.86
C ASN A 113 -29.61 -1.55 12.72
N ALA A 114 -30.51 -0.70 13.22
CA ALA A 114 -30.22 0.49 13.99
C ALA A 114 -29.64 0.25 15.39
N HIS A 115 -29.78 -0.96 15.98
CA HIS A 115 -29.40 -1.20 17.37
C HIS A 115 -28.10 -1.98 17.59
N SER A 116 -27.40 -2.38 16.52
CA SER A 116 -26.16 -3.16 16.58
C SER A 116 -24.94 -2.41 16.03
N GLN A 117 -25.03 -1.08 15.84
CA GLN A 117 -23.86 -0.29 15.47
C GLN A 117 -22.89 -0.25 16.66
N PRO A 118 -21.64 -0.74 16.49
CA PRO A 118 -20.65 -0.67 17.55
C PRO A 118 -20.45 0.80 17.95
N PRO A 119 -20.12 1.09 19.22
CA PRO A 119 -19.86 2.45 19.65
C PRO A 119 -18.77 3.07 18.78
N ILE A 120 -19.00 4.31 18.32
CA ILE A 120 -17.99 5.03 17.54
C ILE A 120 -16.82 5.34 18.45
N LEU A 121 -15.68 4.67 18.20
CA LEU A 121 -14.44 4.94 18.88
C LEU A 121 -13.87 6.28 18.40
N LYS A 122 -13.68 7.20 19.34
CA LYS A 122 -12.95 8.45 19.12
C LYS A 122 -11.62 8.37 19.84
N LEU A 123 -10.54 8.49 19.07
CA LEU A 123 -9.19 8.57 19.59
C LEU A 123 -8.89 10.01 20.01
N ASN A 124 -8.17 10.19 21.11
CA ASN A 124 -7.62 11.50 21.45
C ASN A 124 -6.27 11.67 20.73
N PRO A 125 -6.18 12.54 19.70
CA PRO A 125 -4.94 12.73 18.94
C PRO A 125 -3.78 13.25 19.78
N ASP A 126 -4.05 13.97 20.88
CA ASP A 126 -3.00 14.54 21.74
C ASP A 126 -2.15 13.44 22.38
N ILE A 127 -2.73 12.27 22.67
CA ILE A 127 -2.01 11.12 23.21
C ILE A 127 -0.98 10.62 22.20
N PHE A 128 -1.37 10.48 20.93
CA PHE A 128 -0.48 9.97 19.88
C PHE A 128 0.60 10.99 19.52
N CYS A 129 0.24 12.28 19.44
CA CYS A 129 1.20 13.35 19.14
C CYS A 129 2.23 13.51 20.26
N SER A 130 1.80 13.49 21.53
CA SER A 130 2.71 13.63 22.69
C SER A 130 3.57 12.40 22.94
N ALA A 131 3.02 11.20 22.69
CA ALA A 131 3.77 9.96 22.82
C ALA A 131 4.74 9.73 21.64
N ASN A 132 4.60 10.47 20.54
CA ASN A 132 5.41 10.32 19.33
C ASN A 132 5.48 8.85 18.87
N THR A 133 4.35 8.14 18.91
CA THR A 133 4.25 6.72 18.53
C THR A 133 3.94 6.50 17.06
N ILE A 134 3.50 7.55 16.37
CA ILE A 134 3.28 7.57 14.93
C ILE A 134 4.28 8.58 14.35
N PRO A 135 5.19 8.17 13.45
CA PRO A 135 6.26 9.04 12.96
C PRO A 135 5.71 10.39 12.46
N TRP A 136 6.21 11.47 13.07
CA TRP A 136 5.94 12.86 12.68
C TRP A 136 4.46 13.28 12.70
N LEU A 137 3.62 12.57 13.46
CA LEU A 137 2.22 12.95 13.62
C LEU A 137 2.09 14.16 14.54
N THR A 138 1.52 15.24 14.03
CA THR A 138 1.31 16.48 14.79
C THR A 138 -0.11 16.99 14.60
N ARG A 139 -0.62 17.75 15.58
CA ARG A 139 -1.91 18.47 15.44
C ARG A 139 -1.80 19.66 14.49
N SER A 140 -0.61 20.25 14.37
CA SER A 140 -0.36 21.43 13.53
C SER A 140 -0.61 21.17 12.05
N ILE A 141 -0.64 19.91 11.61
CA ILE A 141 -1.03 19.54 10.23
C ILE A 141 -2.42 20.10 9.86
N THR A 142 -3.32 20.23 10.85
CA THR A 142 -4.68 20.76 10.64
C THR A 142 -4.71 22.23 10.24
N HIS A 143 -3.60 22.96 10.40
CA HIS A 143 -3.46 24.34 9.94
C HIS A 143 -3.05 24.45 8.46
N SER A 144 -2.53 23.37 7.86
CA SER A 144 -2.16 23.39 6.44
C SER A 144 -3.41 23.50 5.56
N PRO A 145 -3.41 24.36 4.53
CA PRO A 145 -4.50 24.43 3.54
C PRO A 145 -4.74 23.09 2.82
N LEU A 146 -3.74 22.21 2.74
CA LEU A 146 -3.90 20.87 2.18
C LEU A 146 -4.89 19.99 2.97
N THR A 147 -5.17 20.32 4.24
CA THR A 147 -6.23 19.66 5.02
C THR A 147 -7.60 19.80 4.34
N ASN A 148 -7.88 20.95 3.71
CA ASN A 148 -9.12 21.14 2.96
C ASN A 148 -9.18 20.22 1.74
N ILE A 149 -8.05 19.97 1.08
CA ILE A 149 -7.96 19.03 -0.04
C ILE A 149 -8.19 17.60 0.45
N VAL A 150 -7.54 17.18 1.54
CA VAL A 150 -7.74 15.85 2.14
C VAL A 150 -9.22 15.62 2.50
N ASN A 151 -9.90 16.63 3.04
CA ASN A 151 -11.31 16.55 3.37
C ASN A 151 -12.22 16.29 2.15
N LEU A 152 -11.82 16.68 0.94
CA LEU A 152 -12.54 16.34 -0.30
C LEU A 152 -12.66 14.82 -0.47
N GLY A 153 -11.73 14.05 0.06
CA GLY A 153 -11.80 12.58 0.09
C GLY A 153 -13.03 12.03 0.83
N LEU A 154 -13.69 12.83 1.68
CA LEU A 154 -14.95 12.47 2.34
C LEU A 154 -16.14 13.34 1.93
N THR A 155 -15.92 14.63 1.62
CA THR A 155 -17.00 15.62 1.43
C THR A 155 -17.11 16.12 0.01
N GLY A 156 -16.09 15.93 -0.83
CA GLY A 156 -16.11 16.33 -2.23
C GLY A 156 -17.11 15.52 -3.06
N GLU A 157 -17.49 16.04 -4.22
CA GLU A 157 -18.39 15.32 -5.14
C GLU A 157 -17.77 14.00 -5.62
N ARG A 158 -16.44 13.99 -5.84
CA ARG A 158 -15.64 12.80 -6.16
C ARG A 158 -14.92 12.24 -4.93
N ASN A 159 -15.61 12.13 -3.79
CA ASN A 159 -15.04 11.49 -2.59
C ASN A 159 -14.84 9.98 -2.77
N PHE A 160 -14.12 9.31 -1.86
CA PHE A 160 -13.80 7.88 -1.98
C PHE A 160 -15.05 6.98 -2.07
N PHE A 161 -16.13 7.32 -1.35
CA PHE A 161 -17.39 6.57 -1.41
C PHE A 161 -18.13 6.81 -2.72
N ALA A 162 -18.17 8.06 -3.20
CA ALA A 162 -18.79 8.40 -4.48
C ALA A 162 -18.06 7.73 -5.66
N LYS A 163 -16.73 7.66 -5.61
CA LYS A 163 -15.93 6.93 -6.60
C LYS A 163 -16.23 5.43 -6.60
N ARG A 164 -16.30 4.80 -5.42
CA ARG A 164 -16.71 3.40 -5.26
C ARG A 164 -18.06 3.12 -5.92
N GLU A 165 -19.04 3.99 -5.69
CA GLU A 165 -20.37 3.89 -6.30
C GLU A 165 -20.33 4.08 -7.83
N ALA A 166 -19.52 5.02 -8.32
CA ALA A 166 -19.44 5.35 -9.74
C ALA A 166 -18.89 4.19 -10.60
N VAL A 167 -17.95 3.42 -10.06
CA VAL A 167 -17.30 2.31 -10.79
C VAL A 167 -17.80 0.93 -10.38
N ASP A 168 -18.75 0.86 -9.45
CA ASP A 168 -19.20 -0.39 -8.83
C ASP A 168 -18.02 -1.17 -8.23
N GLU A 169 -17.23 -0.52 -7.38
CA GLU A 169 -16.13 -1.15 -6.62
C GLU A 169 -16.70 -1.97 -5.45
N PHE A 170 -17.60 -2.89 -5.79
CA PHE A 170 -18.28 -3.81 -4.90
C PHE A 170 -17.99 -5.26 -5.34
N GLY A 171 -18.66 -6.22 -4.74
CA GLY A 171 -18.46 -7.64 -5.01
C GLY A 171 -17.27 -8.25 -4.27
N TRP A 172 -17.22 -9.57 -4.27
CA TRP A 172 -16.30 -10.36 -3.45
C TRP A 172 -14.84 -10.08 -3.80
N ARG A 173 -14.55 -9.75 -5.07
CA ARG A 173 -13.19 -9.41 -5.50
C ARG A 173 -12.86 -7.95 -5.25
N ASN A 174 -13.74 -7.01 -5.64
CA ASN A 174 -13.36 -5.60 -5.71
C ASN A 174 -13.66 -4.82 -4.43
N PHE A 175 -14.70 -5.21 -3.67
CA PHE A 175 -15.08 -4.46 -2.47
C PHE A 175 -13.93 -4.32 -1.49
N GLY A 176 -13.64 -3.05 -1.19
CA GLY A 176 -12.62 -2.61 -0.27
C GLY A 176 -11.50 -1.80 -0.94
N ASP A 177 -11.19 -2.06 -2.21
CA ASP A 177 -10.24 -1.21 -2.95
C ASP A 177 -10.83 0.19 -3.20
N ILE A 178 -9.97 1.08 -3.68
CA ILE A 178 -10.34 2.43 -4.11
C ILE A 178 -10.09 2.58 -5.61
N TYR A 179 -10.88 3.44 -6.25
CA TYR A 179 -10.79 3.62 -7.70
C TYR A 179 -9.53 4.38 -8.11
N ALA A 180 -8.77 3.83 -9.08
CA ALA A 180 -7.61 4.48 -9.69
C ALA A 180 -8.00 5.51 -10.77
N ASP A 181 -8.87 6.45 -10.42
CA ASP A 181 -9.46 7.49 -11.29
C ASP A 181 -8.48 8.29 -12.17
N HIS A 182 -7.27 8.52 -11.70
CA HIS A 182 -6.21 9.19 -12.44
C HIS A 182 -5.76 8.41 -13.69
N GLU A 183 -5.97 7.09 -13.75
CA GLU A 183 -5.70 6.30 -14.95
C GLU A 183 -6.74 6.58 -16.05
N ALA A 184 -7.91 7.09 -15.70
CA ALA A 184 -8.94 7.50 -16.65
C ALA A 184 -8.71 8.91 -17.23
N VAL A 185 -7.64 9.61 -16.82
CA VAL A 185 -7.35 10.96 -17.31
C VAL A 185 -7.11 10.91 -18.83
N GLY A 186 -7.87 11.73 -19.56
CA GLY A 186 -7.81 11.78 -21.03
C GLY A 186 -8.72 10.78 -21.74
N TYR A 187 -9.40 9.88 -21.01
CA TYR A 187 -10.43 9.03 -21.58
C TYR A 187 -11.63 9.87 -22.08
N LYS A 188 -12.04 9.64 -23.34
CA LYS A 188 -13.12 10.39 -24.00
C LYS A 188 -14.39 9.57 -24.22
N GLY A 189 -14.40 8.32 -23.78
CA GLY A 189 -15.57 7.46 -23.92
C GLY A 189 -16.65 7.81 -22.89
N ASP A 190 -17.89 7.40 -23.19
CA ASP A 190 -19.04 7.58 -22.30
C ASP A 190 -19.20 6.45 -21.27
N ASP A 191 -18.36 5.41 -21.36
CA ASP A 191 -18.39 4.24 -20.49
C ASP A 191 -17.52 4.45 -19.22
N ILE A 192 -17.73 3.60 -18.21
CA ILE A 192 -16.86 3.55 -17.04
C ILE A 192 -15.48 3.02 -17.44
N PHE A 193 -14.44 3.79 -17.14
CA PHE A 193 -13.05 3.36 -17.27
C PHE A 193 -12.65 2.56 -16.04
N VAL A 194 -12.44 1.25 -16.19
CA VAL A 194 -12.12 0.37 -15.06
C VAL A 194 -10.61 0.36 -14.80
N SER A 195 -10.23 0.61 -13.55
CA SER A 195 -8.85 0.59 -13.07
C SER A 195 -8.82 0.42 -11.54
N HIS A 196 -7.93 -0.43 -11.05
CA HIS A 196 -7.80 -0.77 -9.62
C HIS A 196 -6.56 -0.13 -9.02
N TYR A 197 -6.60 0.27 -7.75
CA TYR A 197 -5.56 1.11 -7.13
C TYR A 197 -4.57 0.34 -6.25
N ASN A 198 -5.01 -0.77 -5.66
CA ASN A 198 -4.18 -1.70 -4.89
C ASN A 198 -3.28 -1.01 -3.84
N ASN A 199 -3.78 0.00 -3.11
CA ASN A 199 -3.03 0.73 -2.06
C ASN A 199 -1.73 1.42 -2.53
N GLN A 200 -1.65 1.91 -3.79
CA GLN A 200 -0.49 2.68 -4.24
C GLN A 200 -0.25 3.93 -3.37
N TYR A 201 0.97 4.12 -2.88
CA TYR A 201 1.34 5.21 -1.95
C TYR A 201 0.63 5.14 -0.58
N ASP A 202 0.22 3.94 -0.17
CA ASP A 202 -0.28 3.64 1.18
C ASP A 202 -1.49 4.48 1.69
N PRO A 203 -2.60 4.61 0.93
CA PRO A 203 -3.84 5.20 1.43
C PRO A 203 -4.31 4.61 2.75
N LEU A 204 -4.05 3.31 3.02
CA LEU A 204 -4.35 2.71 4.30
C LEU A 204 -3.70 3.49 5.46
N GLN A 205 -2.40 3.83 5.34
CA GLN A 205 -1.73 4.69 6.31
C GLN A 205 -2.40 6.07 6.39
N GLY A 206 -2.73 6.65 5.23
CA GLY A 206 -3.40 7.95 5.14
C GLY A 206 -4.72 7.98 5.90
N PHE A 207 -5.62 7.03 5.63
CA PHE A 207 -6.93 6.91 6.28
C PHE A 207 -6.79 6.72 7.79
N LEU A 208 -5.87 5.88 8.25
CA LEU A 208 -5.63 5.68 9.68
C LEU A 208 -5.12 6.96 10.36
N LYS A 209 -4.17 7.68 9.75
CA LYS A 209 -3.70 8.98 10.27
C LYS A 209 -4.84 10.00 10.33
N GLN A 210 -5.68 10.08 9.28
CA GLN A 210 -6.82 10.99 9.28
C GLN A 210 -7.85 10.62 10.36
N TRP A 211 -8.13 9.33 10.58
CA TRP A 211 -8.99 8.89 11.67
C TRP A 211 -8.41 9.27 13.04
N VAL A 212 -7.11 9.06 13.27
CA VAL A 212 -6.44 9.45 14.52
C VAL A 212 -6.55 10.96 14.74
N ILE A 213 -6.28 11.78 13.73
CA ILE A 213 -6.28 13.25 13.83
C ILE A 213 -7.69 13.82 14.02
N THR A 214 -8.67 13.33 13.26
CA THR A 214 -10.00 13.94 13.16
C THR A 214 -11.04 13.27 14.06
N GLY A 215 -10.87 11.99 14.39
CA GLY A 215 -11.88 11.16 15.01
C GLY A 215 -13.11 10.87 14.13
N ASP A 216 -13.07 11.19 12.83
CA ASP A 216 -14.17 10.88 11.90
C ASP A 216 -14.16 9.39 11.53
N ALA A 217 -15.23 8.69 11.91
CA ALA A 217 -15.37 7.25 11.70
C ALA A 217 -15.39 6.83 10.23
N LYS A 218 -15.70 7.74 9.29
CA LYS A 218 -15.68 7.43 7.85
C LYS A 218 -14.27 7.12 7.36
N TRP A 219 -13.24 7.76 7.93
CA TRP A 219 -11.85 7.41 7.63
C TRP A 219 -11.52 6.00 8.12
N LYS A 220 -12.02 5.62 9.31
CA LYS A 220 -11.85 4.26 9.83
C LYS A 220 -12.57 3.23 8.96
N GLN A 221 -13.78 3.54 8.48
CA GLN A 221 -14.50 2.68 7.54
C GLN A 221 -13.70 2.45 6.26
N LEU A 222 -13.17 3.52 5.64
CA LEU A 222 -12.31 3.38 4.46
C LEU A 222 -11.05 2.56 4.75
N ALA A 223 -10.44 2.75 5.93
CA ALA A 223 -9.28 1.96 6.35
C ALA A 223 -9.59 0.47 6.53
N ASP A 224 -10.74 0.13 7.11
CA ASP A 224 -11.15 -1.26 7.37
C ASP A 224 -11.49 -1.98 6.07
N ASP A 225 -12.27 -1.31 5.21
CA ASP A 225 -12.61 -1.79 3.88
C ASP A 225 -11.32 -2.07 3.06
N LEU A 226 -10.39 -1.11 3.01
CA LEU A 226 -9.15 -1.23 2.25
C LEU A 226 -8.17 -2.25 2.88
N PHE A 227 -8.07 -2.29 4.21
CA PHE A 227 -7.27 -3.29 4.90
C PHE A 227 -7.68 -4.71 4.50
N GLU A 228 -8.98 -5.02 4.59
CA GLU A 228 -9.47 -6.34 4.20
C GLU A 228 -9.19 -6.66 2.74
N HIS A 229 -9.29 -5.68 1.84
CA HIS A 229 -8.95 -5.87 0.44
C HIS A 229 -7.46 -6.21 0.26
N ILE A 230 -6.56 -5.40 0.82
CA ILE A 230 -5.11 -5.62 0.72
C ILE A 230 -4.72 -7.02 1.19
N VAL A 231 -5.18 -7.41 2.39
CA VAL A 231 -4.72 -8.66 2.98
C VAL A 231 -5.27 -9.87 2.24
N ASN A 232 -6.43 -9.77 1.59
CA ASN A 232 -7.10 -10.91 0.96
C ASN A 232 -6.85 -11.03 -0.55
N ILE A 233 -6.81 -9.89 -1.25
CA ILE A 233 -6.82 -9.82 -2.72
C ILE A 233 -5.45 -9.40 -3.26
N ASP A 234 -4.90 -8.28 -2.77
CA ASP A 234 -3.68 -7.70 -3.35
C ASP A 234 -2.39 -8.46 -2.97
N ILE A 235 -2.37 -9.07 -1.78
CA ILE A 235 -1.23 -9.87 -1.33
C ILE A 235 -1.37 -11.31 -1.86
N TYR A 236 -0.33 -11.80 -2.54
CA TYR A 236 -0.37 -13.12 -3.17
C TYR A 236 -0.26 -14.27 -2.15
N HIS A 237 -1.32 -15.08 -1.94
CA HIS A 237 -1.32 -16.22 -1.01
C HIS A 237 -0.95 -17.56 -1.66
N THR A 238 0.23 -17.64 -2.27
CA THR A 238 0.79 -18.90 -2.75
C THR A 238 2.22 -19.15 -2.26
N LYS A 239 2.62 -20.42 -2.26
CA LYS A 239 4.01 -20.90 -2.09
C LYS A 239 4.44 -21.78 -3.27
N LEU A 240 3.63 -21.82 -4.33
CA LEU A 240 3.77 -22.73 -5.47
C LEU A 240 4.30 -22.05 -6.73
N ASP A 241 4.57 -20.75 -6.68
CA ASP A 241 5.11 -19.96 -7.78
C ASP A 241 6.60 -19.64 -7.57
N LYS A 242 7.16 -18.76 -8.41
CA LYS A 242 8.50 -18.19 -8.29
C LYS A 242 8.64 -17.44 -6.96
N GLN A 243 9.82 -17.49 -6.37
CA GLN A 243 10.05 -16.87 -5.06
C GLN A 243 9.86 -15.35 -5.09
N GLU A 244 10.18 -14.70 -6.20
CA GLU A 244 9.93 -13.28 -6.40
C GLU A 244 8.44 -12.93 -6.61
N TYR A 245 7.53 -13.92 -6.60
CA TYR A 245 6.07 -13.73 -6.62
C TYR A 245 5.43 -14.18 -5.30
N ASN A 246 5.84 -15.32 -4.75
CA ASN A 246 5.24 -15.92 -3.55
C ASN A 246 5.17 -14.92 -2.39
N GLY A 247 3.97 -14.53 -1.99
CA GLY A 247 3.76 -13.61 -0.86
C GLY A 247 3.95 -12.13 -1.18
N GLY A 248 4.12 -11.76 -2.45
CA GLY A 248 4.29 -10.38 -2.85
C GLY A 248 3.00 -9.59 -3.00
N PHE A 249 3.15 -8.27 -3.05
CA PHE A 249 2.08 -7.28 -3.21
C PHE A 249 1.90 -6.92 -4.68
N PHE A 250 0.74 -7.24 -5.27
CA PHE A 250 0.43 -6.88 -6.66
C PHE A 250 0.32 -5.37 -6.88
N TRP A 251 0.86 -4.93 -8.01
CA TRP A 251 0.72 -3.56 -8.49
C TRP A 251 -0.72 -3.26 -8.88
N HIS A 252 -1.08 -1.97 -8.89
CA HIS A 252 -2.34 -1.47 -9.45
C HIS A 252 -2.47 -1.82 -10.94
N THR A 253 -3.62 -1.59 -11.58
CA THR A 253 -3.81 -1.89 -13.03
C THR A 253 -2.87 -1.09 -13.91
N ASP A 254 -2.59 -1.57 -15.13
CA ASP A 254 -1.68 -0.88 -16.05
C ASP A 254 -2.08 0.58 -16.28
N HIS A 255 -1.09 1.45 -16.46
CA HIS A 255 -1.33 2.87 -16.54
C HIS A 255 -2.18 3.20 -17.78
N TYR A 256 -3.05 4.21 -17.70
CA TYR A 256 -3.79 4.82 -18.82
C TYR A 256 -4.47 3.87 -19.83
N VAL A 257 -4.72 2.61 -19.45
CA VAL A 257 -5.48 1.62 -20.23
C VAL A 257 -6.55 0.99 -19.36
N GLU A 258 -7.68 0.62 -19.97
CA GLU A 258 -8.72 -0.12 -19.25
C GLU A 258 -8.14 -1.44 -18.70
N ALA A 259 -8.59 -1.84 -17.51
CA ALA A 259 -8.23 -3.12 -16.91
C ALA A 259 -8.62 -4.31 -17.81
N GLU A 260 -9.66 -4.15 -18.64
CA GLU A 260 -10.23 -5.23 -19.44
C GLU A 260 -10.56 -6.42 -18.53
N THR A 261 -10.07 -7.62 -18.83
CA THR A 261 -10.28 -8.82 -17.99
C THR A 261 -9.26 -8.94 -16.85
N ALA A 262 -8.39 -7.94 -16.68
CA ALA A 262 -7.49 -7.89 -15.53
C ALA A 262 -8.35 -7.59 -14.30
N THR A 263 -8.15 -8.37 -13.26
CA THR A 263 -8.74 -8.07 -11.95
C THR A 263 -7.79 -7.11 -11.21
N HIS A 264 -7.64 -7.24 -9.89
CA HIS A 264 -6.58 -6.59 -9.11
C HIS A 264 -5.17 -7.16 -9.39
N ARG A 265 -4.97 -7.79 -10.56
CA ARG A 265 -3.69 -8.30 -11.04
C ARG A 265 -3.48 -7.80 -12.46
N THR A 266 -2.36 -7.13 -12.67
CA THR A 266 -2.19 -5.93 -13.50
C THR A 266 -2.61 -6.00 -14.97
N TYR A 267 -2.59 -7.18 -15.62
CA TYR A 267 -2.70 -7.26 -17.08
C TYR A 267 -3.77 -8.17 -17.65
N SER A 268 -4.39 -7.67 -18.72
CA SER A 268 -5.24 -8.45 -19.61
C SER A 268 -4.53 -8.70 -20.93
N LYS A 269 -4.75 -9.88 -21.51
CA LYS A 269 -4.37 -10.16 -22.91
C LYS A 269 -5.10 -9.26 -23.92
N ARG A 270 -6.15 -8.56 -23.48
CA ARG A 270 -6.98 -7.68 -24.31
C ARG A 270 -6.53 -6.22 -24.30
N GLN A 271 -5.67 -5.84 -23.34
CA GLN A 271 -5.13 -4.49 -23.28
C GLN A 271 -4.38 -4.15 -24.58
N GLN A 272 -4.45 -2.87 -24.94
CA GLN A 272 -3.74 -2.33 -26.08
C GLN A 272 -2.22 -2.50 -25.88
N LYS A 273 -1.50 -2.84 -26.95
CA LYS A 273 -0.04 -2.99 -26.91
C LYS A 273 0.63 -1.68 -27.34
N GLY A 274 1.84 -1.44 -26.83
CA GLY A 274 2.65 -0.29 -27.23
C GLY A 274 2.14 1.06 -26.72
N VAL A 275 1.49 1.08 -25.56
CA VAL A 275 0.99 2.32 -24.93
C VAL A 275 2.11 3.13 -24.26
N TYR A 276 3.27 2.51 -24.01
CA TYR A 276 4.46 3.11 -23.39
C TYR A 276 5.71 2.87 -24.25
N GLU A 277 6.66 3.81 -24.22
CA GLU A 277 7.90 3.74 -25.01
C GLU A 277 8.85 2.61 -24.55
N ASP A 278 8.83 2.25 -23.26
CA ASP A 278 9.73 1.24 -22.68
C ASP A 278 8.97 0.09 -22.00
N HIS A 279 8.73 -0.98 -22.74
CA HIS A 279 8.11 -2.19 -22.21
C HIS A 279 9.00 -2.91 -21.18
N ALA A 280 8.65 -2.76 -19.90
CA ALA A 280 8.47 -3.91 -19.02
C ALA A 280 7.07 -3.80 -18.42
N GLY A 281 6.08 -4.47 -19.01
CA GLY A 281 4.82 -4.69 -18.31
C GLY A 281 5.10 -5.41 -16.98
N GLY A 282 5.13 -4.68 -15.87
CA GLY A 282 5.08 -5.19 -14.50
C GLY A 282 3.72 -5.74 -14.10
N GLY A 283 3.57 -7.07 -14.04
CA GLY A 283 2.27 -7.71 -13.78
C GLY A 283 2.27 -8.70 -12.62
N GLY A 284 3.44 -8.80 -11.99
CA GLY A 284 3.62 -9.51 -10.76
C GLY A 284 3.75 -8.52 -9.61
N PRO A 285 3.96 -9.05 -8.41
CA PRO A 285 4.36 -8.23 -7.30
C PRO A 285 5.60 -7.37 -7.59
N GLY A 286 5.56 -6.10 -7.21
CA GLY A 286 6.63 -5.14 -7.49
C GLY A 286 7.23 -4.56 -6.20
N SER A 287 8.56 -4.63 -6.04
CA SER A 287 9.24 -4.10 -4.84
C SER A 287 8.97 -2.60 -4.65
N HIS A 288 8.80 -1.89 -5.76
CA HIS A 288 8.44 -0.49 -5.86
C HIS A 288 7.03 -0.15 -5.28
N HIS A 289 6.23 -1.17 -4.93
CA HIS A 289 4.86 -1.07 -4.39
C HIS A 289 4.70 -1.61 -2.97
N CYS A 290 5.79 -2.05 -2.33
CA CYS A 290 5.72 -2.76 -1.06
C CYS A 290 5.45 -1.82 0.13
N TYR A 291 4.27 -1.22 0.15
CA TYR A 291 3.80 -0.31 1.20
C TYR A 291 3.27 -1.10 2.40
N THR A 292 3.93 -0.93 3.56
CA THR A 292 3.63 -1.71 4.77
C THR A 292 3.29 -0.88 5.99
N SER A 293 3.46 0.43 5.95
CA SER A 293 3.30 1.27 7.13
C SER A 293 1.84 1.43 7.53
N GLY A 294 0.91 1.43 6.58
CA GLY A 294 -0.53 1.33 6.84
C GLY A 294 -0.91 0.02 7.54
N LEU A 295 -0.37 -1.12 7.09
CA LEU A 295 -0.61 -2.43 7.71
C LEU A 295 -0.01 -2.51 9.13
N ALA A 296 1.19 -1.96 9.34
CA ALA A 296 1.82 -1.90 10.65
C ALA A 296 1.01 -1.03 11.62
N LEU A 297 0.60 0.16 11.18
CA LEU A 297 -0.25 1.06 11.96
C LEU A 297 -1.61 0.44 12.26
N TYR A 298 -2.20 -0.29 11.31
CA TYR A 298 -3.46 -1.01 11.52
C TYR A 298 -3.33 -2.03 12.66
N TYR A 299 -2.27 -2.85 12.69
CA TYR A 299 -2.01 -3.74 13.80
C TYR A 299 -1.83 -2.98 15.12
N GLN A 300 -1.03 -1.91 15.13
CA GLN A 300 -0.78 -1.14 16.35
C GLN A 300 -2.06 -0.54 16.96
N LEU A 301 -3.01 -0.10 16.11
CA LEU A 301 -4.27 0.49 16.55
C LEU A 301 -5.35 -0.54 16.91
N THR A 302 -5.32 -1.74 16.33
CA THR A 302 -6.43 -2.71 16.43
C THR A 302 -6.05 -4.04 17.08
N GLY A 303 -4.76 -4.38 17.15
CA GLY A 303 -4.28 -5.70 17.53
C GLY A 303 -4.54 -6.80 16.48
N ASN A 304 -4.94 -6.44 15.25
CA ASN A 304 -5.29 -7.43 14.24
C ASN A 304 -4.06 -8.20 13.72
N GLU A 305 -3.92 -9.46 14.15
CA GLU A 305 -2.78 -10.32 13.78
C GLU A 305 -2.62 -10.56 12.28
N SER A 306 -3.68 -10.49 11.47
CA SER A 306 -3.57 -10.61 10.01
C SER A 306 -2.78 -9.44 9.42
N ALA A 307 -2.91 -8.23 9.98
CA ALA A 307 -2.13 -7.07 9.58
C ALA A 307 -0.63 -7.26 9.86
N LYS A 308 -0.28 -7.73 11.07
CA LYS A 308 1.11 -8.07 11.42
C LYS A 308 1.68 -9.18 10.55
N ASN A 309 0.92 -10.24 10.33
CA ASN A 309 1.33 -11.34 9.47
C ASN A 309 1.54 -10.88 8.02
N ALA A 310 0.73 -9.94 7.52
CA ALA A 310 0.91 -9.34 6.20
C ALA A 310 2.25 -8.59 6.09
N VAL A 311 2.59 -7.74 7.07
CA VAL A 311 3.88 -7.02 7.11
C VAL A 311 5.06 -7.99 7.08
N ILE A 312 5.05 -9.01 7.95
CA ILE A 312 6.13 -10.00 8.01
C ILE A 312 6.22 -10.82 6.71
N LYS A 313 5.09 -11.17 6.12
CA LYS A 313 5.03 -11.89 4.84
C LYS A 313 5.63 -11.07 3.71
N LEU A 314 5.28 -9.79 3.61
CA LEU A 314 5.85 -8.86 2.64
C LEU A 314 7.35 -8.65 2.86
N GLY A 315 7.80 -8.51 4.12
CA GLY A 315 9.22 -8.42 4.48
C GLY A 315 10.03 -9.63 4.05
N ASN A 316 9.46 -10.83 4.20
CA ASN A 316 10.07 -12.07 3.72
C ASN A 316 10.12 -12.12 2.19
N TRP A 317 9.04 -11.74 1.51
CA TRP A 317 8.98 -11.74 0.05
C TRP A 317 9.98 -10.74 -0.56
N ILE A 318 10.00 -9.48 -0.12
CA ILE A 318 10.91 -8.47 -0.69
C ILE A 318 12.38 -8.81 -0.39
N THR A 319 12.63 -9.49 0.73
CA THR A 319 13.95 -10.06 1.02
C THR A 319 14.36 -11.04 -0.07
N TYR A 320 13.50 -12.00 -0.43
CA TYR A 320 13.78 -12.92 -1.53
C TYR A 320 13.94 -12.21 -2.87
N PHE A 321 13.15 -11.15 -3.12
CA PHE A 321 13.22 -10.35 -4.33
C PHE A 321 14.62 -9.74 -4.52
N PHE A 322 15.15 -9.07 -3.49
CA PHE A 322 16.45 -8.39 -3.60
C PHE A 322 17.65 -9.31 -3.45
N GLU A 323 17.54 -10.33 -2.61
CA GLU A 323 18.71 -11.10 -2.14
C GLU A 323 18.82 -12.45 -2.84
N GLY A 324 17.77 -12.84 -3.56
CA GLY A 324 17.66 -14.12 -4.22
C GLY A 324 17.28 -15.25 -3.26
N ASP A 325 17.07 -16.41 -3.85
CA ASP A 325 16.70 -17.64 -3.14
C ASP A 325 17.90 -18.49 -2.70
N GLY A 326 19.13 -18.04 -3.00
CA GLY A 326 20.38 -18.74 -2.73
C GLY A 326 20.71 -19.90 -3.68
N THR A 327 19.95 -20.08 -4.77
CA THR A 327 20.26 -21.05 -5.84
C THR A 327 21.24 -20.46 -6.87
N LEU A 328 21.88 -21.32 -7.67
CA LEU A 328 22.74 -20.90 -8.77
C LEU A 328 21.93 -20.17 -9.83
N LEU A 329 20.79 -20.74 -10.22
CA LEU A 329 19.88 -20.12 -11.18
C LEU A 329 19.40 -18.75 -10.68
N GLY A 330 19.03 -18.67 -9.39
CA GLY A 330 18.66 -17.42 -8.74
C GLY A 330 19.79 -16.39 -8.75
N SER A 331 21.02 -16.80 -8.44
CA SER A 331 22.20 -15.91 -8.44
C SER A 331 22.54 -15.39 -9.85
N LEU A 332 22.41 -16.23 -10.88
CA LEU A 332 22.60 -15.83 -12.28
C LEU A 332 21.52 -14.81 -12.71
N LEU A 333 20.26 -15.04 -12.31
CA LEU A 333 19.17 -14.10 -12.57
C LEU A 333 19.36 -12.78 -11.83
N GLN A 334 19.81 -12.82 -10.58
CA GLN A 334 20.13 -11.63 -9.79
C GLN A 334 21.25 -10.82 -10.45
N TYR A 335 22.31 -11.49 -10.93
CA TYR A 335 23.39 -10.81 -11.67
C TYR A 335 22.91 -10.18 -13.00
N ARG A 336 22.05 -10.88 -13.74
CA ARG A 336 21.41 -10.34 -14.95
C ARG A 336 20.59 -9.09 -14.62
N ASN A 337 19.87 -9.12 -13.50
CA ASN A 337 18.96 -8.08 -13.06
C ASN A 337 19.62 -7.07 -12.08
N ARG A 338 20.96 -7.02 -11.97
CA ARG A 338 21.71 -6.24 -10.95
C ARG A 338 21.45 -4.73 -10.92
N ALA A 339 20.72 -4.19 -11.90
CA ALA A 339 20.28 -2.79 -11.92
C ALA A 339 19.02 -2.54 -11.07
N ILE A 340 18.21 -3.58 -10.82
CA ILE A 340 16.93 -3.49 -10.09
C ILE A 340 16.93 -4.30 -8.78
N VAL A 341 17.92 -5.15 -8.56
CA VAL A 341 18.12 -5.92 -7.33
C VAL A 341 19.55 -5.73 -6.82
N ARG A 342 19.84 -6.24 -5.63
CA ARG A 342 21.19 -6.19 -5.06
C ARG A 342 22.20 -6.81 -6.02
N ASN A 343 23.28 -6.08 -6.30
CA ASN A 343 24.37 -6.60 -7.11
C ASN A 343 25.13 -7.68 -6.34
N PRO A 344 25.14 -8.95 -6.79
CA PRO A 344 25.77 -10.03 -6.04
C PRO A 344 27.30 -9.94 -5.97
N LEU A 345 27.94 -9.16 -6.85
CA LEU A 345 29.40 -9.00 -6.88
C LEU A 345 29.88 -7.87 -5.97
N THR A 346 29.14 -6.75 -5.93
CA THR A 346 29.54 -5.56 -5.16
C THR A 346 28.80 -5.43 -3.84
N GLY A 347 27.68 -6.14 -3.68
CA GLY A 347 26.75 -5.98 -2.57
C GLY A 347 25.90 -4.70 -2.64
N ARG A 348 26.15 -3.82 -3.61
CA ARG A 348 25.45 -2.53 -3.75
C ARG A 348 23.99 -2.74 -4.14
N TYR A 349 23.13 -1.87 -3.62
CA TYR A 349 21.72 -1.78 -4.00
C TYR A 349 21.50 -0.58 -4.94
N PRO A 350 20.49 -0.63 -5.82
CA PRO A 350 20.06 0.55 -6.56
C PRO A 350 19.49 1.61 -5.62
N LEU A 351 19.67 2.89 -5.96
CA LEU A 351 19.04 3.99 -5.22
C LEU A 351 17.62 4.19 -5.77
N ASP A 352 16.68 3.32 -5.38
CA ASP A 352 15.30 3.35 -5.88
C ASP A 352 14.20 3.21 -4.81
N ARG A 353 12.94 3.40 -5.21
CA ARG A 353 11.79 3.24 -4.30
C ARG A 353 11.58 1.79 -3.84
N GLY A 354 12.08 0.80 -4.58
CA GLY A 354 12.02 -0.60 -4.16
C GLY A 354 12.91 -0.87 -2.95
N VAL A 355 14.13 -0.33 -2.97
CA VAL A 355 15.05 -0.39 -1.84
C VAL A 355 14.55 0.46 -0.67
N ALA A 356 13.92 1.60 -0.95
CA ALA A 356 13.23 2.40 0.06
C ALA A 356 12.16 1.58 0.80
N ASN A 357 11.28 0.90 0.06
CA ASN A 357 10.25 0.03 0.63
C ASN A 357 10.87 -1.17 1.36
N TYR A 358 11.99 -1.71 0.87
CA TYR A 358 12.69 -2.79 1.54
C TYR A 358 13.19 -2.37 2.93
N VAL A 359 13.84 -1.21 3.02
CA VAL A 359 14.22 -0.62 4.31
C VAL A 359 12.98 -0.43 5.18
N ASN A 360 11.92 0.18 4.63
CA ASN A 360 10.73 0.52 5.40
C ASN A 360 10.01 -0.71 5.97
N VAL A 361 9.86 -1.81 5.21
CA VAL A 361 9.21 -3.01 5.74
C VAL A 361 10.04 -3.71 6.81
N LEU A 362 11.37 -3.61 6.77
CA LEU A 362 12.23 -4.11 7.85
C LEU A 362 12.00 -3.28 9.13
N LEU A 363 11.91 -1.95 9.00
CA LEU A 363 11.60 -1.06 10.11
C LEU A 363 10.21 -1.35 10.70
N ASP A 364 9.18 -1.45 9.86
CA ASP A 364 7.83 -1.85 10.29
C ASP A 364 7.87 -3.22 10.99
N SER A 365 8.58 -4.20 10.42
CA SER A 365 8.74 -5.53 11.02
C SER A 365 9.40 -5.48 12.40
N TYR A 366 10.36 -4.57 12.62
CA TYR A 366 10.95 -4.35 13.94
C TYR A 366 9.91 -3.82 14.92
N GLU A 367 9.12 -2.80 14.55
CA GLU A 367 8.08 -2.24 15.44
C GLU A 367 7.07 -3.30 15.90
N LEU A 368 6.76 -4.27 15.03
CA LEU A 368 5.78 -5.32 15.33
C LEU A 368 6.35 -6.54 16.08
N THR A 369 7.67 -6.72 16.10
CA THR A 369 8.31 -7.95 16.63
C THR A 369 9.41 -7.72 17.65
N ALA A 370 9.90 -6.48 17.77
CA ALA A 370 11.13 -6.11 18.49
C ALA A 370 12.39 -6.90 18.06
N ASN A 371 12.37 -7.58 16.91
CA ASN A 371 13.52 -8.36 16.44
C ASN A 371 14.59 -7.46 15.82
N ARG A 372 15.66 -7.22 16.58
CA ARG A 372 16.80 -6.37 16.22
C ARG A 372 17.51 -6.74 14.91
N GLN A 373 17.33 -7.95 14.39
CA GLN A 373 17.91 -8.33 13.10
C GLN A 373 17.34 -7.52 11.94
N TYR A 374 16.10 -7.06 12.04
CA TYR A 374 15.50 -6.21 11.02
C TYR A 374 16.21 -4.85 10.92
N VAL A 375 16.48 -4.22 12.06
CA VAL A 375 17.21 -2.94 12.13
C VAL A 375 18.64 -3.07 11.60
N LYS A 376 19.38 -4.10 12.05
CA LYS A 376 20.74 -4.37 11.56
C LYS A 376 20.79 -4.58 10.05
N ARG A 377 19.73 -5.18 9.49
CA ARG A 377 19.62 -5.37 8.05
C ARG A 377 19.30 -4.07 7.33
N ALA A 378 18.38 -3.26 7.88
CA ALA A 378 18.05 -1.95 7.34
C ALA A 378 19.30 -1.06 7.27
N SER A 379 20.10 -0.96 8.35
CA SER A 379 21.34 -0.18 8.37
C SER A 379 22.35 -0.65 7.32
N SER A 380 22.49 -1.98 7.16
CA SER A 380 23.37 -2.59 6.17
C SER A 380 22.95 -2.30 4.72
N ILE A 381 21.65 -2.32 4.44
CA ILE A 381 21.11 -1.95 3.11
C ILE A 381 21.36 -0.48 2.84
N ILE A 382 21.07 0.39 3.81
CA ILE A 382 21.24 1.84 3.69
C ILE A 382 22.71 2.18 3.33
N THR A 383 23.66 1.68 4.12
CA THR A 383 25.11 1.90 3.91
C THR A 383 25.64 1.30 2.60
N GLN A 384 24.96 0.30 2.03
CA GLN A 384 25.28 -0.28 0.72
C GLN A 384 24.55 0.39 -0.46
N THR A 385 23.72 1.41 -0.21
CA THR A 385 22.95 2.12 -1.24
C THR A 385 23.55 3.49 -1.55
N PHE A 386 23.87 4.26 -0.51
CA PHE A 386 24.39 5.62 -0.62
C PHE A 386 25.43 5.93 0.47
N HIS A 387 26.25 6.96 0.25
CA HIS A 387 27.34 7.33 1.14
C HIS A 387 27.63 8.84 1.10
N ALA A 388 28.20 9.38 2.19
CA ALA A 388 28.59 10.79 2.31
C ALA A 388 29.70 11.21 1.32
N THR A 389 30.39 10.26 0.69
CA THR A 389 31.42 10.52 -0.32
C THR A 389 30.92 10.37 -1.75
N ASP A 390 29.61 10.15 -1.95
CA ASP A 390 29.04 10.05 -3.27
C ASP A 390 29.18 11.38 -4.02
N ILE A 391 29.56 11.34 -5.29
CA ILE A 391 29.53 12.52 -6.15
C ILE A 391 28.09 12.67 -6.66
N ILE A 392 27.32 13.60 -6.11
CA ILE A 392 25.87 13.72 -6.41
C ILE A 392 25.60 13.93 -7.91
N ALA A 393 26.48 14.65 -8.61
CA ALA A 393 26.36 14.84 -10.06
C ALA A 393 26.34 13.51 -10.85
N GLU A 394 26.98 12.45 -10.34
CA GLU A 394 26.99 11.12 -10.97
C GLU A 394 25.68 10.35 -10.73
N ARG A 395 24.78 10.84 -9.87
CA ARG A 395 23.45 10.25 -9.64
C ARG A 395 22.44 10.59 -10.72
N ASN A 396 22.76 11.54 -11.61
CA ASN A 396 21.94 11.93 -12.76
C ASN A 396 20.50 12.37 -12.39
N PHE A 397 20.33 13.12 -11.30
CA PHE A 397 19.02 13.62 -10.86
C PHE A 397 18.31 14.58 -11.85
N GLU A 398 19.00 14.96 -12.94
CA GLU A 398 18.39 15.69 -14.04
C GLU A 398 17.44 14.85 -14.90
N ASP A 399 17.59 13.51 -14.85
CA ASP A 399 16.67 12.52 -15.43
C ASP A 399 15.58 12.19 -14.41
N ILE A 400 14.59 13.09 -14.32
CA ILE A 400 13.58 13.08 -13.26
C ILE A 400 12.79 11.75 -13.26
N GLU A 401 12.35 11.29 -14.43
CA GLU A 401 11.54 10.06 -14.55
C GLU A 401 12.24 8.84 -13.98
N ASN A 402 13.54 8.71 -14.25
CA ASN A 402 14.32 7.56 -13.80
C ASN A 402 15.01 7.77 -12.47
N THR A 403 14.82 8.90 -11.77
CA THR A 403 15.56 9.13 -10.52
C THR A 403 14.75 9.73 -9.38
N TRP A 404 13.57 10.32 -9.63
CA TRP A 404 12.73 10.99 -8.61
C TRP A 404 12.53 10.18 -7.32
N TYR A 405 12.52 8.85 -7.46
CA TYR A 405 12.33 7.91 -6.37
C TYR A 405 13.45 7.89 -5.32
N TYR A 406 14.59 8.56 -5.55
CA TYR A 406 15.63 8.73 -4.53
C TYR A 406 15.07 9.40 -3.27
N ILE A 407 14.09 10.32 -3.42
CA ILE A 407 13.49 11.00 -2.28
C ILE A 407 12.67 10.04 -1.40
N VAL A 408 12.10 8.98 -2.00
CA VAL A 408 11.40 7.93 -1.25
C VAL A 408 12.39 7.14 -0.39
N PHE A 409 13.59 6.85 -0.92
CA PHE A 409 14.66 6.25 -0.13
C PHE A 409 15.10 7.15 1.02
N MET A 410 15.21 8.45 0.78
CA MET A 410 15.52 9.44 1.82
C MET A 410 14.45 9.47 2.93
N GLN A 411 13.17 9.28 2.63
CA GLN A 411 12.12 9.15 3.65
C GLN A 411 12.31 7.91 4.53
N SER A 412 12.68 6.77 3.94
CA SER A 412 13.00 5.55 4.71
C SER A 412 14.23 5.73 5.60
N VAL A 413 15.26 6.46 5.13
CA VAL A 413 16.42 6.83 5.95
C VAL A 413 16.05 7.78 7.08
N ALA A 414 15.19 8.77 6.81
CA ALA A 414 14.67 9.67 7.84
C ALA A 414 13.93 8.90 8.94
N LYS A 415 13.11 7.90 8.57
CA LYS A 415 12.42 7.01 9.52
C LYS A 415 13.41 6.19 10.33
N TYR A 416 14.44 5.62 9.68
CA TYR A 416 15.51 4.89 10.35
C TYR A 416 16.19 5.73 11.45
N LEU A 417 16.62 6.96 11.10
CA LEU A 417 17.28 7.86 12.04
C LEU A 417 16.36 8.20 13.22
N TRP A 418 15.11 8.54 12.95
CA TRP A 418 14.11 8.80 13.98
C TRP A 418 13.90 7.60 14.91
N MET A 419 13.82 6.37 14.38
CA MET A 419 13.64 5.17 15.20
C MET A 419 14.88 4.81 16.03
N CYS A 420 16.10 5.06 15.52
CA CYS A 420 17.34 4.95 16.31
C CYS A 420 17.26 5.83 17.55
N GLU A 421 16.76 7.05 17.40
CA GLU A 421 16.70 8.02 18.49
C GLU A 421 15.59 7.72 19.48
N THR A 422 14.42 7.29 19.00
CA THR A 422 13.18 7.29 19.79
C THR A 422 12.74 5.90 20.27
N VAL A 423 12.98 4.85 19.49
CA VAL A 423 12.37 3.53 19.74
C VAL A 423 13.41 2.53 20.22
N TYR A 424 14.56 2.46 19.58
CA TYR A 424 15.44 1.32 19.75
C TYR A 424 16.89 1.65 20.14
N GLY A 425 17.30 2.90 20.10
CA GLY A 425 18.65 3.33 20.52
C GLY A 425 19.63 3.43 19.37
N ILE A 426 20.61 4.32 19.54
CA ILE A 426 21.65 4.63 18.55
C ILE A 426 22.44 3.36 18.25
N ASP A 427 22.45 2.99 16.97
CA ASP A 427 23.18 1.83 16.48
C ASP A 427 24.57 2.23 15.97
N HIS A 428 25.36 1.23 15.58
CA HIS A 428 26.72 1.43 15.07
C HIS A 428 26.76 2.31 13.82
N ASP A 429 25.82 2.13 12.88
CA ASP A 429 25.88 2.78 11.57
C ASP A 429 25.22 4.17 11.59
N TYR A 430 24.46 4.50 12.63
CA TYR A 430 23.71 5.76 12.78
C TYR A 430 24.51 7.00 12.36
N ALA A 431 25.72 7.18 12.89
CA ALA A 431 26.52 8.39 12.62
C ALA A 431 26.88 8.50 11.12
N SER A 432 27.31 7.39 10.51
CA SER A 432 27.65 7.35 9.07
C SER A 432 26.42 7.53 8.17
N ILE A 433 25.28 6.99 8.58
CA ILE A 433 24.00 7.14 7.87
C ILE A 433 23.51 8.59 7.99
N LYS A 434 23.60 9.23 9.18
CA LYS A 434 23.26 10.64 9.39
C LYS A 434 24.11 11.53 8.48
N GLN A 435 25.42 11.31 8.42
CA GLN A 435 26.30 12.08 7.53
C GLN A 435 25.93 11.90 6.05
N SER A 436 25.66 10.66 5.63
CA SER A 436 25.23 10.37 4.25
C SER A 436 23.87 11.00 3.93
N PHE A 437 22.95 11.01 4.89
CA PHE A 437 21.65 11.67 4.78
C PHE A 437 21.81 13.19 4.60
N LEU A 438 22.62 13.84 5.44
CA LEU A 438 22.86 15.28 5.38
C LEU A 438 23.55 15.73 4.07
N HIS A 439 24.44 14.91 3.53
CA HIS A 439 25.08 15.16 2.23
C HIS A 439 24.06 15.30 1.08
N TYR A 440 23.07 14.41 1.04
CA TYR A 440 22.00 14.49 0.04
C TYR A 440 20.99 15.61 0.37
N VAL A 441 20.73 15.88 1.65
CA VAL A 441 19.88 17.00 2.08
C VAL A 441 20.45 18.35 1.63
N GLU A 442 21.77 18.56 1.73
CA GLU A 442 22.40 19.79 1.27
C GLU A 442 22.17 20.01 -0.23
N TRP A 443 22.26 18.94 -1.04
CA TRP A 443 21.92 19.01 -2.45
C TRP A 443 20.43 19.31 -2.68
N ILE A 444 19.51 18.70 -1.93
CA ILE A 444 18.07 18.99 -2.02
C ILE A 444 17.79 20.46 -1.67
N ALA A 445 18.41 20.97 -0.60
CA ALA A 445 18.21 22.34 -0.12
C ALA A 445 18.72 23.39 -1.13
N THR A 446 19.78 23.08 -1.87
CA THR A 446 20.45 24.07 -2.73
C THR A 446 20.14 23.94 -4.22
N GLN A 447 19.93 22.73 -4.74
CA GLN A 447 19.81 22.47 -6.17
C GLN A 447 18.39 22.06 -6.59
N GLU A 448 17.68 21.30 -5.76
CA GLU A 448 16.43 20.65 -6.17
C GLU A 448 15.30 21.66 -6.45
N GLN A 449 14.47 21.34 -7.44
CA GLN A 449 13.34 22.16 -7.89
C GLN A 449 12.03 21.36 -7.85
N PRO A 450 10.86 22.02 -7.85
CA PRO A 450 9.60 21.32 -8.08
C PRO A 450 9.60 20.61 -9.44
N TYR A 451 9.06 19.39 -9.49
CA TYR A 451 9.21 18.53 -10.68
C TYR A 451 8.58 19.14 -11.94
N LEU A 452 7.39 19.77 -11.80
CA LEU A 452 6.66 20.36 -12.94
C LEU A 452 7.31 21.63 -13.52
N VAL A 453 8.32 22.23 -12.85
CA VAL A 453 9.13 23.28 -13.47
C VAL A 453 9.83 22.74 -14.73
N ASN A 454 10.17 21.46 -14.74
CA ASN A 454 10.79 20.75 -15.85
C ASN A 454 9.81 19.80 -16.57
N HIS A 455 8.53 20.17 -16.69
CA HIS A 455 7.47 19.33 -17.27
C HIS A 455 7.80 18.68 -18.62
N GLN A 456 8.66 19.29 -19.45
CA GLN A 456 9.08 18.74 -20.75
C GLN A 456 9.93 17.46 -20.63
N LYS A 457 10.47 17.17 -19.44
CA LYS A 457 11.22 15.95 -19.14
C LYS A 457 10.33 14.81 -18.62
N LEU A 458 9.04 15.08 -18.43
CA LEU A 458 8.10 14.12 -17.85
C LEU A 458 7.27 13.50 -18.95
N GLU A 459 7.04 12.21 -18.85
CA GLU A 459 6.13 11.47 -19.73
C GLU A 459 4.69 11.95 -19.51
N TYR A 460 4.31 12.15 -18.24
CA TYR A 460 2.97 12.62 -17.84
C TYR A 460 3.05 13.79 -16.85
N PRO A 461 3.07 15.05 -17.32
CA PRO A 461 3.19 16.23 -16.46
C PRO A 461 1.83 16.61 -15.82
N ASN A 462 1.45 15.91 -14.76
CA ASN A 462 0.22 16.14 -13.99
C ASN A 462 0.50 16.47 -12.50
N ASP A 463 -0.52 16.81 -11.72
CA ASP A 463 -0.33 17.28 -10.33
C ASP A 463 0.03 16.18 -9.33
N THR A 464 0.10 14.91 -9.76
CA THR A 464 0.81 13.86 -9.01
C THR A 464 2.22 14.30 -8.68
N TRP A 465 2.92 14.93 -9.63
CA TRP A 465 4.29 15.41 -9.43
C TRP A 465 4.37 16.53 -8.40
N THR A 466 3.40 17.45 -8.38
CA THR A 466 3.30 18.46 -7.32
C THR A 466 3.07 17.80 -5.95
N ALA A 467 2.21 16.78 -5.88
CA ALA A 467 2.00 16.05 -4.63
C ALA A 467 3.23 15.21 -4.22
N GLN A 468 4.04 14.75 -5.17
CA GLN A 468 5.34 14.09 -4.91
C GLN A 468 6.36 15.03 -4.27
N ASP A 469 6.33 16.33 -4.58
CA ASP A 469 7.22 17.34 -3.99
C ASP A 469 7.03 17.47 -2.46
N LEU A 470 5.90 17.05 -1.90
CA LEU A 470 5.70 16.94 -0.44
C LEU A 470 6.73 16.02 0.23
N ARG A 471 7.27 15.02 -0.48
CA ARG A 471 8.34 14.16 0.04
C ARG A 471 9.62 14.95 0.31
N LYS A 472 9.94 15.92 -0.56
CA LYS A 472 11.09 16.82 -0.38
C LYS A 472 10.91 17.68 0.85
N ILE A 473 9.71 18.28 1.00
CA ILE A 473 9.35 19.09 2.16
C ILE A 473 9.46 18.27 3.45
N MET A 474 8.93 17.04 3.46
CA MET A 474 9.02 16.14 4.61
C MET A 474 10.48 15.82 4.98
N VAL A 475 11.30 15.40 4.01
CA VAL A 475 12.71 15.07 4.24
C VAL A 475 13.47 16.27 4.80
N LEU A 476 13.25 17.46 4.23
CA LEU A 476 13.89 18.69 4.68
C LEU A 476 13.47 19.09 6.11
N ASN A 477 12.19 19.02 6.43
CA ASN A 477 11.68 19.28 7.78
C ASN A 477 12.34 18.35 8.81
N VAL A 478 12.44 17.06 8.51
CA VAL A 478 13.10 16.09 9.39
C VAL A 478 14.59 16.39 9.50
N ALA A 479 15.24 16.82 8.41
CA ALA A 479 16.66 17.14 8.40
C ALA A 479 17.05 18.33 9.28
N LEU A 480 16.14 19.25 9.59
CA LEU A 480 16.40 20.35 10.53
C LEU A 480 16.83 19.86 11.92
N ASN A 481 16.37 18.67 12.35
CA ASN A 481 16.77 18.06 13.61
C ASN A 481 18.22 17.55 13.59
N TYR A 482 18.75 17.27 12.40
CA TYR A 482 20.06 16.64 12.20
C TYR A 482 21.13 17.63 11.73
N ALA A 483 20.75 18.74 11.10
CA ALA A 483 21.69 19.69 10.53
C ALA A 483 22.60 20.33 11.60
N ASP A 484 23.91 20.24 11.41
CA ASP A 484 24.91 20.64 12.41
C ASP A 484 25.37 22.11 12.24
N THR A 485 25.13 22.74 11.09
CA THR A 485 25.54 24.13 10.80
C THR A 485 24.34 25.06 10.62
N GLN A 486 24.49 26.32 11.06
CA GLN A 486 23.44 27.33 10.86
C GLN A 486 23.18 27.60 9.38
N GLN A 487 24.23 27.65 8.55
CA GLN A 487 24.12 27.84 7.10
C GLN A 487 23.25 26.78 6.42
N LEU A 488 23.43 25.50 6.80
CA LEU A 488 22.61 24.42 6.25
C LEU A 488 21.16 24.52 6.73
N LYS A 489 20.94 24.84 8.02
CA LYS A 489 19.58 25.08 8.56
C LYS A 489 18.85 26.19 7.82
N ASP A 490 19.53 27.30 7.55
CA ASP A 490 18.97 28.44 6.82
C ASP A 490 18.61 28.04 5.37
N SER A 491 19.50 27.29 4.70
CA SER A 491 19.26 26.79 3.34
C SER A 491 18.08 25.82 3.28
N ILE A 492 17.98 24.91 4.26
CA ILE A 492 16.86 23.99 4.41
C ILE A 492 15.56 24.77 4.63
N GLY A 493 15.54 25.72 5.56
CA GLY A 493 14.36 26.54 5.88
C GLY A 493 13.84 27.30 4.66
N LEU A 494 14.73 27.99 3.93
CA LEU A 494 14.38 28.69 2.69
C LEU A 494 13.79 27.75 1.63
N LYS A 495 14.33 26.53 1.49
CA LYS A 495 13.81 25.54 0.54
C LYS A 495 12.44 25.01 0.98
N ILE A 496 12.24 24.75 2.27
CA ILE A 496 10.93 24.33 2.83
C ILE A 496 9.88 25.38 2.51
N ASP A 497 10.15 26.65 2.82
CA ASP A 497 9.19 27.75 2.59
C ASP A 497 8.84 27.85 1.11
N SER A 498 9.85 27.84 0.23
CA SER A 498 9.65 27.94 -1.22
C SER A 498 8.88 26.76 -1.80
N LEU A 499 9.20 25.52 -1.41
CA LEU A 499 8.49 24.33 -1.89
C LEU A 499 7.06 24.25 -1.33
N THR A 500 6.88 24.59 -0.05
CA THR A 500 5.56 24.57 0.60
C THR A 500 4.63 25.56 -0.10
N GLN A 501 5.09 26.79 -0.30
CA GLN A 501 4.32 27.79 -1.04
C GLN A 501 3.95 27.29 -2.44
N TYR A 502 4.91 26.75 -3.20
CA TYR A 502 4.66 26.22 -4.54
C TYR A 502 3.60 25.11 -4.54
N VAL A 503 3.74 24.12 -3.65
CA VAL A 503 2.86 22.95 -3.59
C VAL A 503 1.45 23.36 -3.17
N GLU A 504 1.32 24.19 -2.13
CA GLU A 504 0.02 24.65 -1.64
C GLU A 504 -0.70 25.51 -2.69
N ASP A 505 -0.01 26.49 -3.28
CA ASP A 505 -0.58 27.34 -4.34
C ASP A 505 -1.03 26.50 -5.54
N LYS A 506 -0.22 25.52 -5.96
CA LYS A 506 -0.52 24.70 -7.13
C LYS A 506 -1.67 23.71 -6.87
N LEU A 507 -1.66 22.98 -5.76
CA LEU A 507 -2.68 21.97 -5.46
C LEU A 507 -4.03 22.58 -5.08
N CYS A 508 -4.07 23.70 -4.33
CA CYS A 508 -5.34 24.35 -3.99
C CYS A 508 -6.10 24.81 -5.24
N ASN A 509 -5.37 25.23 -6.28
CA ASN A 509 -5.91 25.68 -7.56
C ASN A 509 -6.01 24.57 -8.63
N SER A 510 -5.67 23.33 -8.30
CA SER A 510 -5.71 22.20 -9.23
C SER A 510 -7.13 21.65 -9.44
N ASP A 511 -7.42 21.17 -10.65
CA ASP A 511 -8.62 20.39 -10.99
C ASP A 511 -8.46 18.88 -10.71
N GLU A 512 -7.24 18.45 -10.37
CA GLU A 512 -6.86 17.06 -10.04
C GLU A 512 -6.74 16.83 -8.53
N LYS A 513 -7.01 17.85 -7.70
CA LYS A 513 -6.77 17.84 -6.25
C LYS A 513 -7.54 16.77 -5.47
N ASP A 514 -8.68 16.34 -5.99
CA ASP A 514 -9.53 15.29 -5.43
C ASP A 514 -9.32 13.94 -6.13
N SER A 515 -8.31 13.80 -7.00
CA SER A 515 -7.94 12.50 -7.57
C SER A 515 -7.40 11.56 -6.48
N THR A 516 -7.60 10.26 -6.65
CA THR A 516 -7.21 9.26 -5.64
C THR A 516 -5.72 9.30 -5.35
N ARG A 517 -4.90 9.42 -6.40
CA ARG A 517 -3.43 9.45 -6.29
C ARG A 517 -2.93 10.71 -5.58
N VAL A 518 -3.47 11.88 -5.90
CA VAL A 518 -3.10 13.14 -5.21
C VAL A 518 -3.49 13.09 -3.74
N LEU A 519 -4.71 12.65 -3.42
CA LEU A 519 -5.17 12.51 -2.02
C LEU A 519 -4.27 11.54 -1.22
N ALA A 520 -3.93 10.39 -1.80
CA ALA A 520 -3.04 9.41 -1.16
C ALA A 520 -1.67 10.01 -0.84
N LEU A 521 -1.08 10.73 -1.81
CA LEU A 521 0.20 11.40 -1.65
C LEU A 521 0.19 12.50 -0.59
N ILE A 522 -0.86 13.33 -0.55
CA ILE A 522 -1.00 14.36 0.48
C ILE A 522 -1.12 13.71 1.86
N MET A 523 -2.01 12.72 2.04
CA MET A 523 -2.21 12.06 3.33
C MET A 523 -0.96 11.31 3.82
N GLN A 524 -0.17 10.77 2.90
CA GLN A 524 1.06 10.06 3.23
C GLN A 524 2.17 11.02 3.69
N ASN A 525 2.35 12.14 2.99
CA ASN A 525 3.59 12.94 3.04
C ASN A 525 3.41 14.32 3.67
N ASN A 526 2.19 14.85 3.78
CA ASN A 526 1.97 16.10 4.49
C ASN A 526 2.24 15.89 5.98
N ILE A 527 3.09 16.72 6.55
CA ILE A 527 3.43 16.73 7.98
C ILE A 527 3.25 18.15 8.50
N GLY A 528 2.83 18.30 9.75
CA GLY A 528 2.79 19.62 10.38
C GLY A 528 4.16 20.02 10.93
N ASP A 529 4.15 21.03 11.79
CA ASP A 529 5.33 21.44 12.56
C ASP A 529 5.81 20.33 13.51
N ILE A 530 6.97 19.76 13.19
CA ILE A 530 7.66 18.72 13.95
C ILE A 530 8.83 19.25 14.80
N SER A 531 8.97 20.58 14.95
CA SER A 531 10.03 21.19 15.76
C SER A 531 10.04 20.70 17.22
N GLN A 532 8.89 20.27 17.73
CA GLN A 532 8.70 19.72 19.06
C GLN A 532 8.88 18.19 19.14
N ILE A 533 9.04 17.51 18.00
CA ILE A 533 9.16 16.04 17.90
C ILE A 533 10.65 15.58 17.96
N GLY A 534 11.58 16.51 18.12
CA GLY A 534 13.01 16.22 18.29
C GLY A 534 13.41 15.91 19.73
N ILE A 535 14.32 14.95 19.89
CA ILE A 535 15.07 14.78 21.13
C ILE A 535 15.94 16.02 21.33
N THR A 536 15.92 16.62 22.53
CA THR A 536 16.92 17.62 22.92
C THR A 536 18.30 16.99 22.71
N ASN A 537 19.09 17.48 21.76
CA ASN A 537 20.43 17.01 21.36
C ASN A 537 21.44 16.95 22.55
N ASN A 538 21.22 16.04 23.49
CA ASN A 538 22.06 15.70 24.63
C ASN A 538 22.45 14.22 24.58
N ALA A 539 22.42 13.59 23.41
CA ALA A 539 23.17 12.36 23.19
C ALA A 539 24.66 12.73 23.15
N MET A 540 25.27 12.84 24.32
CA MET A 540 26.72 12.88 24.44
C MET A 540 27.33 11.57 23.95
N LEU A 541 28.47 11.75 23.28
CA LEU A 541 29.44 10.78 22.77
C LEU A 541 29.12 10.22 21.38
N GLU A 542 29.74 10.85 20.38
CA GLU A 542 30.28 10.16 19.21
C GLU A 542 31.08 8.95 19.69
N VAL A 543 30.45 7.78 19.69
CA VAL A 543 31.22 6.55 19.72
C VAL A 543 31.70 6.35 18.29
N SER A 544 32.96 6.74 18.03
CA SER A 544 33.65 6.27 16.83
C SER A 544 33.78 4.75 16.95
N ILE A 545 33.00 4.02 16.16
CA ILE A 545 33.18 2.59 16.02
C ILE A 545 33.52 2.33 14.55
N GLU A 546 34.62 1.58 14.35
CA GLU A 546 35.14 1.26 13.03
C GLU A 546 34.11 0.53 12.17
N HIS A 547 33.88 1.09 11.00
CA HIS A 547 33.02 0.54 9.97
C HIS A 547 33.54 -0.83 9.49
N SER A 548 32.91 -1.91 9.94
CA SER A 548 33.13 -3.25 9.41
C SER A 548 32.24 -3.49 8.19
N THR A 549 32.48 -2.78 7.09
CA THR A 549 32.08 -3.32 5.78
C THR A 549 33.01 -4.48 5.47
N THR A 550 32.61 -5.71 5.80
CA THR A 550 33.40 -6.84 5.31
C THR A 550 33.40 -6.78 3.78
N PRO A 551 34.57 -6.66 3.13
CA PRO A 551 34.63 -6.61 1.67
C PRO A 551 34.05 -7.90 1.11
N PHE A 552 33.47 -7.82 -0.08
CA PHE A 552 33.00 -9.01 -0.79
C PHE A 552 34.16 -10.02 -0.89
N SER A 553 33.98 -11.18 -0.26
CA SER A 553 34.93 -12.28 -0.31
C SER A 553 34.37 -13.38 -1.19
N PHE A 554 34.97 -13.56 -2.36
CA PHE A 554 34.61 -14.64 -3.26
C PHE A 554 34.71 -16.02 -2.57
N ALA A 555 35.70 -16.21 -1.70
CA ALA A 555 35.85 -17.45 -0.93
C ALA A 555 34.67 -17.66 0.05
N ARG A 556 34.21 -16.61 0.73
CA ARG A 556 33.04 -16.69 1.64
C ARG A 556 31.75 -16.92 0.85
N PHE A 557 31.60 -16.26 -0.30
CA PHE A 557 30.48 -16.46 -1.22
C PHE A 557 30.46 -17.91 -1.74
N ALA A 558 31.58 -18.40 -2.27
CA ALA A 558 31.71 -19.76 -2.80
C ALA A 558 31.49 -20.83 -1.73
N TRP A 559 32.04 -20.64 -0.53
CA TRP A 559 31.81 -21.55 0.59
C TRP A 559 30.34 -21.54 1.06
N GLY A 560 29.73 -20.36 1.15
CA GLY A 560 28.31 -20.22 1.48
C GLY A 560 27.41 -20.88 0.43
N PHE A 561 27.76 -20.75 -0.85
CA PHE A 561 27.08 -21.41 -1.95
C PHE A 561 27.20 -22.94 -1.85
N ILE A 562 28.41 -23.48 -1.67
CA ILE A 562 28.64 -24.93 -1.52
C ILE A 562 27.86 -25.49 -0.33
N LYS A 563 27.89 -24.79 0.81
CA LYS A 563 27.20 -25.23 2.03
C LYS A 563 25.68 -25.28 1.87
N ASN A 564 25.12 -24.36 1.09
CA ASN A 564 23.67 -24.22 0.91
C ASN A 564 23.16 -24.83 -0.40
N TYR A 565 24.04 -25.43 -1.21
CA TYR A 565 23.67 -26.02 -2.49
C TYR A 565 22.75 -27.23 -2.29
N SER A 566 21.67 -27.27 -3.06
CA SER A 566 20.71 -28.36 -3.03
C SER A 566 20.21 -28.64 -4.44
N LEU A 567 20.60 -29.79 -5.00
CA LEU A 567 20.15 -30.21 -6.32
C LEU A 567 18.61 -30.27 -6.41
N THR A 568 17.94 -30.73 -5.35
CA THR A 568 16.49 -30.76 -5.27
C THR A 568 15.88 -29.37 -5.35
N LYS A 569 16.48 -28.37 -4.68
CA LYS A 569 16.03 -26.97 -4.72
C LYS A 569 16.24 -26.35 -6.11
N GLU A 570 17.40 -26.60 -6.71
CA GLU A 570 17.71 -26.18 -8.09
C GLU A 570 16.69 -26.75 -9.08
N LEU A 571 16.47 -28.07 -9.06
CA LEU A 571 15.51 -28.75 -9.94
C LEU A 571 14.10 -28.21 -9.74
N ARG A 572 13.67 -28.03 -8.48
CA ARG A 572 12.35 -27.45 -8.19
C ARG A 572 12.21 -26.05 -8.80
N HIS A 573 13.20 -25.18 -8.62
CA HIS A 573 13.16 -23.81 -9.12
C HIS A 573 13.24 -23.75 -10.65
N LEU A 574 14.03 -24.64 -11.26
CA LEU A 574 14.06 -24.83 -12.70
C LEU A 574 12.67 -25.22 -13.24
N LEU A 575 12.01 -26.20 -12.63
CA LEU A 575 10.67 -26.66 -13.03
C LEU A 575 9.56 -25.64 -12.77
N ILE A 576 9.73 -24.75 -11.78
CA ILE A 576 8.82 -23.61 -11.56
C ILE A 576 8.98 -22.57 -12.68
N ARG A 577 10.22 -22.23 -13.05
CA ARG A 577 10.52 -21.20 -14.04
C ARG A 577 10.31 -21.65 -15.49
N PHE A 578 10.51 -22.95 -15.74
CA PHE A 578 10.36 -23.56 -17.05
C PHE A 578 9.36 -24.72 -16.97
N PRO A 579 8.04 -24.44 -16.90
CA PRO A 579 7.00 -25.46 -16.81
C PRO A 579 7.06 -26.51 -17.92
N GLN A 580 7.59 -26.16 -19.10
CA GLN A 580 7.81 -27.07 -20.23
C GLN A 580 8.77 -28.24 -19.93
N LEU A 581 9.60 -28.12 -18.88
CA LEU A 581 10.52 -29.18 -18.45
C LEU A 581 9.86 -30.17 -17.48
N ARG A 582 8.63 -29.92 -17.03
CA ARG A 582 7.87 -30.88 -16.22
C ARG A 582 7.49 -32.03 -17.15
N LEU A 583 8.08 -33.21 -16.92
CA LEU A 583 7.65 -34.45 -17.59
C LEU A 583 6.14 -34.63 -17.33
N LYS A 584 5.36 -34.87 -18.39
CA LYS A 584 3.93 -35.15 -18.29
C LYS A 584 3.66 -36.47 -17.60
#